data_AF-A0A0D2GQ23-F1
#
_entry.id   AF-A0A0D2GQ23-F1
#
_cell.length_a   1.000
_cell.length_b   1.000
_cell.length_c   1.000
_cell.angle_alpha   90.00
_cell.angle_beta   90.00
_cell.angle_gamma   90.00
#
_symmetry.space_group_name_H-M   'P 1'
#
loop_
_entity.id
_entity.type
_entity.pdbx_description
1 polymer ?
#
loop_
_entity_poly.entity_id
_entity_poly.type
_entity_poly.pdbx_seq_one_letter_code
_entity_poly.pdbx_strand_id
1 'polypeptide(L)'
;MKEVIDELTFPFGGEKDQWVKERGRWRLPSFDWALPDVVVPDILLNQSISIQGPKKAEGTSTTTLIKENPLYRYQLIVNGKLLRMGDDSLKENKMSDSGPNQELAHFLACAYCLTSIVVPMFRHKQRGITKNTTDFSGFTNAELLQANIHSKITVKVKVGTSKSYHLVCDLVYRLLSPKYTLTYRDFGNTISSNQKPPASWQGYLSWEMIHDSLHLRCRLALVDASAKQN
;
A
#
# COMPACT_ATOMS: atom_id res chain seq x y z
N MET A 1 9.55 -11.70 17.18
CA MET A 1 8.25 -12.25 17.69
C MET A 1 8.44 -13.28 18.81
N LYS A 2 9.47 -14.14 18.80
CA LYS A 2 9.77 -15.00 19.97
C LYS A 2 10.01 -14.16 21.22
N GLU A 3 10.87 -13.15 21.08
CA GLU A 3 11.21 -12.19 22.13
C GLU A 3 9.97 -11.54 22.74
N VAL A 4 9.04 -11.04 21.92
CA VAL A 4 7.81 -10.40 22.38
C VAL A 4 6.93 -11.32 23.23
N ILE A 5 6.79 -12.60 22.89
CA ILE A 5 6.01 -13.55 23.71
C ILE A 5 6.73 -13.82 25.04
N ASP A 6 8.06 -13.89 25.03
CA ASP A 6 8.85 -14.14 26.23
C ASP A 6 8.86 -12.94 27.20
N GLU A 7 8.60 -11.73 26.72
CA GLU A 7 8.43 -10.50 27.52
C GLU A 7 7.04 -10.38 28.18
N LEU A 8 6.04 -11.15 27.73
CA LEU A 8 4.69 -11.12 28.29
C LEU A 8 4.57 -11.98 29.56
N THR A 9 3.80 -11.50 30.53
CA THR A 9 3.49 -12.26 31.75
C THR A 9 2.18 -13.02 31.58
N PHE A 10 2.22 -14.33 31.78
CA PHE A 10 1.06 -15.23 31.67
C PHE A 10 0.70 -15.77 33.07
N PRO A 11 -0.41 -15.33 33.69
CA PRO A 11 -0.78 -15.79 35.03
C PRO A 11 -1.34 -17.22 35.04
N PHE A 12 -1.74 -17.78 33.89
CA PHE A 12 -2.29 -19.13 33.79
C PHE A 12 -1.35 -20.08 33.06
N GLY A 13 -1.21 -21.29 33.60
CA GLY A 13 -0.50 -22.39 32.94
C GLY A 13 -1.12 -22.73 31.58
N GLY A 14 -0.27 -23.01 30.59
CA GLY A 14 -0.67 -23.40 29.23
C GLY A 14 -1.08 -22.25 28.29
N GLU A 15 -1.35 -21.04 28.81
CA GLU A 15 -1.69 -19.89 27.95
C GLU A 15 -0.51 -19.53 27.03
N LYS A 16 0.72 -19.50 27.57
CA LYS A 16 1.93 -19.26 26.78
C LYS A 16 2.08 -20.27 25.63
N ASP A 17 1.83 -21.55 25.90
CA ASP A 17 1.92 -22.61 24.88
C ASP A 17 0.89 -22.41 23.77
N GLN A 18 -0.31 -21.94 24.11
CA GLN A 18 -1.33 -21.58 23.13
C GLN A 18 -0.86 -20.42 22.24
N TRP A 19 -0.30 -19.36 22.81
CA TRP A 19 0.25 -18.24 22.04
C TRP A 19 1.40 -18.66 21.12
N VAL A 20 2.30 -19.52 21.59
CA VAL A 20 3.39 -20.09 20.79
C VAL A 20 2.83 -20.95 19.64
N LYS A 21 1.79 -21.74 19.90
CA LYS A 21 1.11 -22.56 18.89
C LYS A 21 0.44 -21.69 17.81
N GLU A 22 -0.28 -20.65 18.19
CA GLU A 22 -0.94 -19.74 17.25
C GLU A 22 0.08 -18.96 16.41
N ARG A 23 1.20 -18.53 17.02
CA ARG A 23 2.33 -17.96 16.28
C ARG A 23 2.87 -18.94 15.22
N GLY A 24 2.97 -20.23 15.52
CA GLY A 24 3.42 -21.24 14.55
C GLY A 24 2.47 -21.41 13.36
N ARG A 25 1.18 -21.13 13.57
CA ARG A 25 0.13 -21.16 12.53
C ARG A 25 0.07 -19.89 11.70
N TRP A 26 0.43 -18.75 12.29
CA TRP A 26 0.32 -17.45 11.64
C TRP A 26 1.11 -17.38 10.32
N ARG A 27 0.50 -16.77 9.31
CA ARG A 27 1.10 -16.42 8.01
C ARG A 27 0.68 -15.00 7.67
N LEU A 28 1.49 -14.30 6.86
CA LEU A 28 1.16 -12.96 6.39
C LEU A 28 -0.11 -13.02 5.52
N PRO A 29 -1.21 -12.34 5.90
CA PRO A 29 -2.41 -12.32 5.09
C PRO A 29 -2.15 -11.63 3.74
N SER A 30 -2.76 -12.15 2.67
CA SER A 30 -2.79 -11.48 1.37
C SER A 30 -4.03 -10.60 1.25
N PHE A 31 -3.91 -9.52 0.49
CA PHE A 31 -5.03 -8.67 0.08
C PHE A 31 -5.41 -9.01 -1.36
N ASP A 32 -6.58 -9.62 -1.57
CA ASP A 32 -7.05 -10.03 -2.89
C ASP A 32 -7.77 -8.90 -3.63
N TRP A 33 -6.98 -7.92 -4.07
CA TRP A 33 -7.41 -6.73 -4.81
C TRP A 33 -8.05 -7.04 -6.17
N ALA A 34 -8.05 -8.30 -6.63
CA ALA A 34 -8.61 -8.68 -7.92
C ALA A 34 -10.08 -9.10 -7.84
N LEU A 35 -10.67 -9.24 -6.66
CA LEU A 35 -12.09 -9.57 -6.52
C LEU A 35 -12.98 -8.38 -6.92
N PRO A 36 -14.10 -8.59 -7.64
CA PRO A 36 -14.98 -7.51 -8.10
C PRO A 36 -15.52 -6.60 -6.99
N ASP A 37 -15.77 -7.19 -5.82
CA ASP A 37 -16.36 -6.52 -4.64
C ASP A 37 -15.35 -6.38 -3.50
N VAL A 38 -14.05 -6.38 -3.81
CA VAL A 38 -12.99 -6.34 -2.81
C VAL A 38 -13.07 -5.06 -1.96
N VAL A 39 -13.06 -5.17 -0.65
CA VAL A 39 -12.90 -4.00 0.23
C VAL A 39 -11.46 -3.97 0.72
N VAL A 40 -10.85 -2.77 0.76
CA VAL A 40 -9.55 -2.59 1.41
C VAL A 40 -9.69 -3.06 2.85
N PRO A 41 -8.83 -3.98 3.33
CA PRO A 41 -8.98 -4.55 4.66
C PRO A 41 -9.04 -3.46 5.73
N ASP A 42 -9.99 -3.55 6.66
CA ASP A 42 -10.18 -2.57 7.75
C ASP A 42 -8.89 -2.30 8.55
N ILE A 43 -8.03 -3.32 8.65
CA ILE A 43 -6.72 -3.22 9.31
C ILE A 43 -5.75 -2.26 8.60
N LEU A 44 -6.02 -1.84 7.36
CA LEU A 44 -5.24 -0.81 6.66
C LEU A 44 -5.88 0.58 6.79
N LEU A 45 -7.16 0.64 7.19
CA LEU A 45 -7.95 1.87 7.22
C LEU A 45 -7.97 2.53 8.60
N ASN A 46 -7.83 1.74 9.66
CA ASN A 46 -7.95 2.22 11.04
C ASN A 46 -6.59 2.66 11.60
N GLN A 47 -6.48 3.91 12.08
CA GLN A 47 -5.25 4.42 12.71
C GLN A 47 -4.90 3.69 14.01
N SER A 48 -5.88 3.07 14.68
CA SER A 48 -5.67 2.32 15.92
C SER A 48 -6.22 0.91 15.80
N ILE A 49 -5.59 -0.01 16.52
CA ILE A 49 -5.98 -1.41 16.58
C ILE A 49 -6.12 -1.85 18.05
N SER A 50 -7.15 -2.64 18.31
CA SER A 50 -7.33 -3.29 19.62
C SER A 50 -6.61 -4.63 19.62
N ILE A 51 -5.67 -4.80 20.55
CA ILE A 51 -4.85 -6.00 20.69
C ILE A 51 -5.22 -6.67 22.01
N GLN A 52 -5.47 -7.98 21.96
CA GLN A 52 -5.64 -8.78 23.17
C GLN A 52 -4.29 -9.08 23.79
N GLY A 53 -4.12 -8.73 25.06
CA GLY A 53 -3.04 -9.20 25.91
C GLY A 53 -3.39 -10.52 26.62
N PRO A 54 -2.45 -11.08 27.38
CA PRO A 54 -2.70 -12.25 28.22
C PRO A 54 -3.90 -12.04 29.16
N LYS A 55 -4.53 -13.12 29.57
CA LYS A 55 -5.61 -13.09 30.57
C LYS A 55 -5.11 -12.44 31.87
N LYS A 56 -5.96 -11.65 32.52
CA LYS A 56 -5.67 -11.12 33.87
C LYS A 56 -5.79 -12.22 34.92
N ALA A 57 -5.05 -12.13 36.02
CA ALA A 57 -5.05 -13.13 37.11
C ALA A 57 -6.46 -13.46 37.66
N GLU A 58 -7.41 -12.55 37.54
CA GLU A 58 -8.82 -12.71 37.91
C GLU A 58 -9.63 -13.62 36.95
N GLY A 59 -8.98 -14.21 35.92
CA GLY A 59 -9.53 -15.26 35.05
C GLY A 59 -10.60 -14.83 34.05
N THR A 60 -11.05 -13.58 34.11
CA THR A 60 -12.33 -13.17 33.52
C THR A 60 -12.22 -12.27 32.29
N SER A 61 -11.06 -11.70 31.97
CA SER A 61 -10.91 -10.87 30.77
C SER A 61 -9.46 -10.81 30.27
N THR A 62 -9.29 -10.80 28.95
CA THR A 62 -8.03 -10.40 28.32
C THR A 62 -7.87 -8.89 28.47
N THR A 63 -6.64 -8.43 28.69
CA THR A 63 -6.39 -6.98 28.66
C THR A 63 -6.47 -6.53 27.22
N THR A 64 -7.52 -5.80 26.82
CA THR A 64 -7.56 -5.17 25.50
C THR A 64 -6.81 -3.86 25.55
N LEU A 65 -5.73 -3.77 24.77
CA LEU A 65 -4.93 -2.55 24.62
C LEU A 65 -5.23 -1.93 23.26
N ILE A 66 -5.61 -0.65 23.26
CA ILE A 66 -5.70 0.13 22.03
C ILE A 66 -4.30 0.69 21.75
N LYS A 67 -3.76 0.40 20.56
CA LYS A 67 -2.43 0.83 20.10
C LYS A 67 -2.53 1.48 18.73
N GLU A 68 -1.54 2.30 18.37
CA GLU A 68 -1.39 2.75 16.99
C GLU A 68 -1.20 1.53 16.08
N ASN A 69 -1.89 1.55 14.95
CA ASN A 69 -1.88 0.44 14.01
C ASN A 69 -0.67 0.56 13.07
N PRO A 70 0.31 -0.36 13.17
CA PRO A 70 1.52 -0.29 12.33
C PRO A 70 1.26 -0.56 10.84
N LEU A 71 0.09 -1.11 10.48
CA LEU A 71 -0.31 -1.33 9.09
C LEU A 71 -1.06 -0.16 8.47
N TYR A 72 -1.48 0.81 9.27
CA TYR A 72 -2.14 2.02 8.78
C TYR A 72 -1.17 2.90 7.99
N ARG A 73 0.04 3.11 8.54
CA ARG A 73 1.13 3.82 7.87
C ARG A 73 2.45 3.50 8.55
N TYR A 74 3.54 3.63 7.80
CA TYR A 74 4.88 3.68 8.35
C TYR A 74 5.21 5.10 8.84
N GLN A 75 5.84 5.21 10.00
CA GLN A 75 6.42 6.45 10.51
C GLN A 75 7.88 6.20 10.87
N LEU A 76 8.77 7.12 10.48
CA LEU A 76 10.19 6.97 10.79
C LEU A 76 10.48 7.53 12.19
N ILE A 77 10.63 6.65 13.17
CA ILE A 77 10.95 7.02 14.55
C ILE A 77 12.37 6.55 14.88
N VAL A 78 13.24 7.48 15.25
CA VAL A 78 14.62 7.20 15.67
C VAL A 78 14.83 7.80 17.05
N ASN A 79 15.24 6.98 18.02
CA ASN A 79 15.42 7.38 19.43
C ASN A 79 14.17 8.08 20.03
N GLY A 80 12.98 7.59 19.69
CA GLY A 80 11.70 8.15 20.15
C GLY A 80 11.27 9.45 19.47
N LYS A 81 12.05 9.96 18.51
CA LYS A 81 11.73 11.17 17.75
C LYS A 81 11.26 10.82 16.34
N LEU A 82 10.14 11.40 15.93
CA LEU A 82 9.66 11.33 14.55
C LEU A 82 10.60 12.14 13.65
N LEU A 83 11.14 11.52 12.61
CA LEU A 83 12.06 12.12 11.64
C LEU A 83 11.47 12.12 10.23
N ARG A 84 11.97 13.03 9.40
CA ARG A 84 11.70 13.01 7.95
C ARG A 84 12.56 11.96 7.28
N MET A 85 12.09 11.38 6.18
CA MET A 85 12.85 10.35 5.46
C MET A 85 14.18 10.87 4.88
N GLY A 86 14.31 12.17 4.64
CA GLY A 86 15.54 12.83 4.20
C GLY A 86 16.36 13.46 5.33
N ASP A 87 16.08 13.15 6.60
CA ASP A 87 16.83 13.72 7.73
C ASP A 87 18.31 13.31 7.67
N ASP A 88 19.22 14.28 7.82
CA ASP A 88 20.67 14.06 7.69
C ASP A 88 21.22 13.05 8.71
N SER A 89 20.56 12.88 9.86
CA SER A 89 20.96 11.90 10.87
C SER A 89 20.87 10.45 10.39
N LEU A 90 20.12 10.18 9.31
CA LEU A 90 19.99 8.86 8.69
C LEU A 90 21.18 8.49 7.80
N LYS A 91 22.08 9.46 7.50
CA LYS A 91 23.29 9.28 6.69
C LYS A 91 23.00 8.62 5.35
N GLU A 92 23.64 7.48 5.03
CA GLU A 92 23.44 6.72 3.80
C GLU A 92 22.02 6.16 3.63
N ASN A 93 21.22 6.11 4.70
CA ASN A 93 19.85 5.63 4.65
C ASN A 93 18.83 6.75 4.39
N LYS A 94 19.26 8.02 4.33
CA LYS A 94 18.35 9.13 4.05
C LYS A 94 17.87 9.06 2.60
N MET A 95 16.60 9.37 2.38
CA MET A 95 16.11 9.63 1.03
C MET A 95 16.78 10.89 0.49
N SER A 96 17.42 10.76 -0.68
CA SER A 96 18.08 11.89 -1.30
C SER A 96 17.05 12.97 -1.66
N ASP A 97 17.33 14.20 -1.25
CA ASP A 97 16.66 15.40 -1.71
C ASP A 97 17.22 15.89 -3.07
N SER A 98 18.15 15.13 -3.66
CA SER A 98 18.71 15.39 -4.99
C SER A 98 18.70 14.13 -5.85
N GLY A 99 18.25 14.24 -7.09
CA GLY A 99 18.14 13.14 -8.05
C GLY A 99 18.49 13.62 -9.46
N PRO A 100 18.96 12.75 -10.36
CA PRO A 100 19.65 13.20 -11.58
C PRO A 100 18.78 13.86 -12.66
N ASN A 101 17.45 13.82 -12.60
CA ASN A 101 16.55 14.33 -13.65
C ASN A 101 15.16 14.68 -13.06
N GLN A 102 14.26 15.28 -13.85
CA GLN A 102 12.93 15.81 -13.46
C GLN A 102 12.00 14.89 -12.60
N GLU A 103 12.35 13.63 -12.37
CA GLU A 103 11.82 12.84 -11.24
C GLU A 103 12.13 13.46 -9.86
N LEU A 104 12.99 14.48 -9.82
CA LEU A 104 13.36 15.29 -8.65
C LEU A 104 12.18 15.65 -7.76
N ALA A 105 11.02 16.00 -8.36
CA ALA A 105 9.85 16.40 -7.58
C ALA A 105 9.31 15.28 -6.67
N HIS A 106 9.37 14.02 -7.11
CA HIS A 106 8.92 12.89 -6.31
C HIS A 106 9.93 12.53 -5.21
N PHE A 107 11.22 12.45 -5.54
CA PHE A 107 12.25 12.15 -4.54
C PHE A 107 12.35 13.25 -3.48
N LEU A 108 12.37 14.52 -3.91
CA LEU A 108 12.33 15.67 -3.01
C LEU A 108 11.17 15.56 -2.05
N ALA A 109 9.96 15.37 -2.56
CA ALA A 109 8.79 15.40 -1.71
C ALA A 109 8.75 14.20 -0.75
N CYS A 110 9.22 13.01 -1.15
CA CYS A 110 9.37 11.86 -0.24
C CYS A 110 10.40 12.13 0.87
N ALA A 111 11.53 12.80 0.56
CA ALA A 111 12.54 13.16 1.55
C ALA A 111 11.97 14.08 2.65
N TYR A 112 10.94 14.88 2.34
CA TYR A 112 10.25 15.73 3.32
C TYR A 112 9.15 15.01 4.12
N CYS A 113 8.78 13.78 3.76
CA CYS A 113 7.72 13.04 4.45
C CYS A 113 8.19 12.50 5.81
N LEU A 114 7.32 12.61 6.83
CA LEU A 114 7.49 11.93 8.13
C LEU A 114 6.91 10.50 8.12
N THR A 115 5.99 10.23 7.18
CA THR A 115 5.22 8.99 7.11
C THR A 115 5.11 8.48 5.67
N SER A 116 4.77 7.21 5.49
CA SER A 116 4.25 6.73 4.21
C SER A 116 2.89 7.38 3.92
N ILE A 117 2.60 7.69 2.66
CA ILE A 117 1.37 8.37 2.24
C ILE A 117 0.80 7.62 1.02
N VAL A 118 -0.52 7.46 0.96
CA VAL A 118 -1.25 6.77 -0.13
C VAL A 118 -1.87 7.77 -1.12
N VAL A 119 -1.54 9.06 -1.00
CA VAL A 119 -2.12 10.13 -1.80
C VAL A 119 -1.05 11.16 -2.10
N PRO A 120 -1.10 11.78 -3.28
CA PRO A 120 0.13 12.26 -3.86
C PRO A 120 0.51 13.62 -3.32
N MET A 121 1.81 13.84 -3.36
CA MET A 121 2.43 15.10 -3.01
C MET A 121 2.01 16.12 -4.06
N PHE A 122 1.18 17.09 -3.68
CA PHE A 122 0.70 18.12 -4.58
C PHE A 122 1.89 18.77 -5.29
N ARG A 123 1.87 18.82 -6.63
CA ARG A 123 2.66 19.81 -7.39
C ARG A 123 2.10 21.19 -7.04
N HIS A 124 2.35 21.66 -5.83
CA HIS A 124 2.23 23.07 -5.55
C HIS A 124 3.28 23.74 -6.42
N LYS A 125 2.84 24.59 -7.36
CA LYS A 125 3.68 25.61 -7.98
C LYS A 125 4.24 26.47 -6.83
N GLN A 126 5.37 26.06 -6.25
CA GLN A 126 6.11 26.85 -5.31
C GLN A 126 6.75 28.02 -6.06
N ARG A 127 6.01 29.11 -6.22
CA ARG A 127 6.56 30.42 -5.86
C ARG A 127 6.29 30.57 -4.36
N GLY A 128 7.27 30.21 -3.54
CA GLY A 128 7.30 30.67 -2.14
C GLY A 128 6.87 29.71 -1.02
N ILE A 129 6.64 28.41 -1.26
CA ILE A 129 6.54 27.48 -0.12
C ILE A 129 7.96 27.16 0.34
N THR A 130 8.38 27.94 1.33
CA THR A 130 9.57 27.71 2.14
C THR A 130 9.64 26.26 2.62
N LYS A 131 10.86 25.70 2.65
CA LYS A 131 11.28 24.32 3.03
C LYS A 131 10.66 23.69 4.30
N ASN A 132 9.76 24.37 5.01
CA ASN A 132 9.39 24.06 6.38
C ASN A 132 7.92 23.66 6.64
N THR A 133 6.98 23.74 5.69
CA THR A 133 5.54 23.82 6.08
C THR A 133 4.55 22.79 5.53
N THR A 134 4.98 21.70 4.88
CA THR A 134 4.03 20.61 4.57
C THR A 134 4.42 19.35 5.30
N ASP A 135 3.93 19.26 6.53
CA ASP A 135 3.77 17.99 7.23
C ASP A 135 2.74 17.16 6.44
N PHE A 136 3.22 16.35 5.49
CA PHE A 136 2.35 15.46 4.71
C PHE A 136 1.89 14.23 5.53
N SER A 137 2.11 14.21 6.84
CA SER A 137 1.81 13.07 7.72
C SER A 137 0.32 12.70 7.82
N GLY A 138 -0.60 13.53 7.30
CA GLY A 138 -2.03 13.43 7.60
C GLY A 138 -2.91 12.57 6.68
N PHE A 139 -2.44 12.05 5.55
CA PHE A 139 -3.35 11.50 4.53
C PHE A 139 -3.05 10.06 4.10
N THR A 140 -3.54 9.09 4.86
CA THR A 140 -3.94 7.80 4.27
C THR A 140 -5.41 7.90 3.93
N ASN A 141 -5.71 8.39 2.72
CA ASN A 141 -7.09 8.51 2.29
C ASN A 141 -7.58 7.11 1.87
N ALA A 142 -8.07 6.38 2.86
CA ALA A 142 -8.77 5.11 2.76
C ALA A 142 -9.76 5.08 1.59
N GLU A 143 -10.55 6.16 1.44
CA GLU A 143 -11.57 6.28 0.39
C GLU A 143 -10.93 6.39 -0.99
N LEU A 144 -9.83 7.12 -1.14
CA LEU A 144 -9.09 7.19 -2.40
C LEU A 144 -8.44 5.84 -2.74
N LEU A 145 -7.84 5.16 -1.76
CA LEU A 145 -7.30 3.81 -1.98
C LEU A 145 -8.39 2.86 -2.46
N GLN A 146 -9.55 2.87 -1.79
CA GLN A 146 -10.72 2.09 -2.16
C GLN A 146 -11.21 2.45 -3.59
N ALA A 147 -11.40 3.74 -3.88
CA ALA A 147 -11.87 4.22 -5.17
C ALA A 147 -10.90 3.87 -6.32
N ASN A 148 -9.60 3.92 -6.07
CA ASN A 148 -8.56 3.67 -7.06
C ASN A 148 -8.46 2.18 -7.43
N ILE A 149 -8.59 1.29 -6.45
CA ILE A 149 -8.69 -0.16 -6.70
C ILE A 149 -9.98 -0.45 -7.48
N HIS A 150 -11.08 0.21 -7.12
CA HIS A 150 -12.43 0.03 -7.70
C HIS A 150 -12.69 0.73 -9.03
N SER A 151 -11.68 1.30 -9.65
CA SER A 151 -11.85 1.98 -10.93
C SER A 151 -12.51 1.06 -11.98
N LYS A 152 -13.69 1.46 -12.43
CA LYS A 152 -14.43 0.76 -13.49
C LYS A 152 -14.20 1.46 -14.81
N ILE A 153 -13.97 0.68 -15.87
CA ILE A 153 -14.06 1.17 -17.24
C ILE A 153 -15.44 0.85 -17.77
N THR A 154 -16.14 1.88 -18.25
CA THR A 154 -17.44 1.71 -18.90
C THR A 154 -17.25 1.70 -20.41
N VAL A 155 -17.57 0.56 -21.04
CA VAL A 155 -17.46 0.36 -22.48
C VAL A 155 -18.87 0.35 -23.09
N LYS A 156 -19.09 1.14 -24.14
CA LYS A 156 -20.32 1.07 -24.93
C LYS A 156 -20.30 -0.21 -25.76
N VAL A 157 -21.27 -1.10 -25.54
CA VAL A 157 -21.34 -2.40 -26.24
C VAL A 157 -22.32 -2.34 -27.41
N LYS A 158 -23.40 -1.57 -27.26
CA LYS A 158 -24.40 -1.27 -28.31
C LYS A 158 -24.96 0.14 -28.10
N VAL A 159 -25.66 0.67 -29.11
CA VAL A 159 -26.42 1.92 -28.95
C VAL A 159 -27.38 1.77 -27.77
N GLY A 160 -27.24 2.64 -26.76
CA GLY A 160 -28.05 2.60 -25.53
C GLY A 160 -27.61 1.58 -24.47
N THR A 161 -26.58 0.77 -24.69
CA THR A 161 -26.13 -0.23 -23.70
C THR A 161 -24.63 -0.09 -23.40
N SER A 162 -24.30 0.18 -22.15
CA SER A 162 -22.92 0.19 -21.65
C SER A 162 -22.71 -0.94 -20.66
N LYS A 163 -21.50 -1.52 -20.64
CA LYS A 163 -21.07 -2.48 -19.62
C LYS A 163 -19.87 -1.90 -18.88
N SER A 164 -19.91 -1.96 -17.56
CA SER A 164 -18.80 -1.54 -16.71
C SER A 164 -18.00 -2.77 -16.28
N TYR A 165 -16.68 -2.69 -16.42
CA TYR A 165 -15.74 -3.74 -16.06
C TYR A 165 -14.81 -3.21 -14.98
N HIS A 166 -14.57 -4.01 -13.94
CA HIS A 166 -13.54 -3.72 -12.96
C HIS A 166 -12.19 -4.01 -13.62
N LEU A 167 -11.42 -2.96 -13.93
CA LEU A 167 -10.28 -3.07 -14.83
C LEU A 167 -9.27 -4.12 -14.34
N VAL A 168 -8.89 -4.01 -13.08
CA VAL A 168 -7.90 -4.87 -12.46
C VAL A 168 -8.38 -6.33 -12.43
N CYS A 169 -9.66 -6.55 -12.16
CA CYS A 169 -10.26 -7.88 -12.13
C CYS A 169 -10.26 -8.52 -13.53
N ASP A 170 -10.63 -7.75 -14.56
CA ASP A 170 -10.60 -8.22 -15.95
C ASP A 170 -9.18 -8.54 -16.41
N LEU A 171 -8.19 -7.72 -16.05
CA LEU A 171 -6.79 -7.98 -16.37
C LEU A 171 -6.27 -9.24 -15.69
N VAL A 172 -6.55 -9.44 -14.40
CA VAL A 172 -6.16 -10.67 -13.69
C VAL A 172 -6.86 -11.89 -14.26
N TYR A 173 -8.17 -11.80 -14.53
CA TYR A 173 -8.92 -12.86 -15.15
C TYR A 173 -8.31 -13.25 -16.51
N ARG A 174 -7.96 -12.27 -17.36
CA ARG A 174 -7.28 -12.53 -18.64
C ARG A 174 -5.92 -13.19 -18.42
N LEU A 175 -5.09 -12.66 -17.54
CA LEU A 175 -3.75 -13.17 -17.28
C LEU A 175 -3.76 -14.63 -16.79
N LEU A 176 -4.73 -14.99 -15.95
CA LEU A 176 -4.87 -16.33 -15.37
C LEU A 176 -5.75 -17.28 -16.21
N SER A 177 -6.35 -16.80 -17.29
CA SER A 177 -7.21 -17.62 -18.15
C SER A 177 -6.38 -18.60 -18.99
N PRO A 178 -6.86 -19.83 -19.23
CA PRO A 178 -6.16 -20.81 -20.08
C PRO A 178 -5.86 -20.33 -21.52
N LYS A 179 -6.67 -19.39 -22.03
CA LYS A 179 -6.49 -18.77 -23.36
C LYS A 179 -5.25 -17.86 -23.43
N TYR A 180 -4.68 -17.52 -22.30
CA TYR A 180 -3.52 -16.67 -22.15
C TYR A 180 -2.29 -17.55 -21.92
N THR A 181 -1.86 -18.24 -22.98
CA THR A 181 -0.66 -19.07 -22.95
C THR A 181 0.55 -18.16 -23.00
N LEU A 182 1.11 -17.86 -21.83
CA LEU A 182 2.32 -17.06 -21.68
C LEU A 182 3.53 -17.97 -21.43
N THR A 183 4.68 -17.56 -21.91
CA THR A 183 5.93 -18.05 -21.32
C THR A 183 6.05 -17.48 -19.90
N TYR A 184 6.79 -18.15 -19.01
CA TYR A 184 7.05 -17.61 -17.67
C TYR A 184 7.61 -16.18 -17.71
N ARG A 185 8.41 -15.88 -18.74
CA ARG A 185 8.98 -14.56 -18.97
C ARG A 185 7.90 -13.50 -19.26
N ASP A 186 6.98 -13.77 -20.18
CA ASP A 186 5.91 -12.85 -20.54
C ASP A 186 4.90 -12.67 -19.39
N PHE A 187 4.70 -13.72 -18.60
CA PHE A 187 3.89 -13.66 -17.39
C PHE A 187 4.51 -12.77 -16.31
N GLY A 188 5.81 -12.92 -16.04
CA GLY A 188 6.45 -12.30 -14.87
C GLY A 188 6.84 -10.84 -15.03
N ASN A 189 7.17 -10.38 -16.24
CA ASN A 189 7.85 -9.10 -16.44
C ASN A 189 7.17 -8.22 -17.50
N THR A 190 7.28 -6.91 -17.30
CA THR A 190 7.12 -5.92 -18.36
C THR A 190 8.30 -6.00 -19.34
N ILE A 191 8.02 -5.73 -20.60
CA ILE A 191 9.00 -5.84 -21.67
C ILE A 191 9.85 -4.59 -21.66
N SER A 192 11.15 -4.74 -21.43
CA SER A 192 12.08 -3.61 -21.57
C SER A 192 12.31 -3.27 -23.03
N SER A 193 12.68 -2.02 -23.33
CA SER A 193 12.90 -1.53 -24.71
C SER A 193 13.90 -2.35 -25.53
N ASN A 194 14.81 -3.07 -24.86
CA ASN A 194 15.88 -3.85 -25.50
C ASN A 194 15.48 -5.31 -25.74
N GLN A 195 14.25 -5.69 -25.42
CA GLN A 195 13.74 -7.04 -25.60
C GLN A 195 12.94 -7.14 -26.90
N LYS A 196 13.08 -8.27 -27.60
CA LYS A 196 12.22 -8.59 -28.74
C LYS A 196 10.75 -8.59 -28.26
N PRO A 197 9.85 -7.86 -28.93
CA PRO A 197 8.44 -7.85 -28.55
C PRO A 197 7.84 -9.25 -28.68
N PRO A 198 6.76 -9.56 -27.95
CA PRO A 198 6.10 -10.85 -28.03
C PRO A 198 5.46 -11.02 -29.40
N ALA A 199 5.33 -12.28 -29.83
CA ALA A 199 4.73 -12.60 -31.11
C ALA A 199 3.24 -12.26 -31.21
N SER A 200 2.57 -12.08 -30.07
CA SER A 200 1.14 -11.79 -30.00
C SER A 200 0.86 -10.69 -28.97
N TRP A 201 -0.28 -10.01 -29.12
CA TRP A 201 -0.70 -8.98 -28.16
C TRP A 201 -0.87 -9.54 -26.74
N GLN A 202 -1.10 -10.86 -26.62
CA GLN A 202 -1.22 -11.52 -25.33
C GLN A 202 0.08 -11.42 -24.51
N GLY A 203 1.25 -11.47 -25.15
CA GLY A 203 2.52 -11.40 -24.41
C GLY A 203 2.81 -10.03 -23.76
N TYR A 204 1.96 -9.02 -23.97
CA TYR A 204 2.13 -7.68 -23.36
C TYR A 204 1.45 -7.54 -21.99
N LEU A 205 0.46 -8.38 -21.66
CA LEU A 205 -0.13 -8.38 -20.32
C LEU A 205 0.72 -9.27 -19.41
N SER A 206 1.40 -8.64 -18.46
CA SER A 206 2.20 -9.32 -17.45
C SER A 206 1.72 -9.01 -16.04
N TRP A 207 2.14 -9.83 -15.09
CA TRP A 207 1.93 -9.61 -13.66
C TRP A 207 2.52 -8.28 -13.22
N GLU A 208 3.76 -7.97 -13.63
CA GLU A 208 4.42 -6.69 -13.31
C GLU A 208 3.63 -5.50 -13.85
N MET A 209 3.05 -5.57 -15.06
CA MET A 209 2.23 -4.49 -15.60
C MET A 209 0.97 -4.22 -14.74
N ILE A 210 0.29 -5.28 -14.27
CA ILE A 210 -0.87 -5.15 -13.39
C ILE A 210 -0.44 -4.60 -12.03
N HIS A 211 0.64 -5.12 -11.47
CA HIS A 211 1.24 -4.66 -10.21
C HIS A 211 1.61 -3.17 -10.26
N ASP A 212 2.28 -2.72 -11.31
CA ASP A 212 2.69 -1.33 -11.48
C ASP A 212 1.48 -0.42 -11.68
N SER A 213 0.45 -0.90 -12.38
CA SER A 213 -0.82 -0.19 -12.50
C SER A 213 -1.49 -0.01 -11.14
N LEU A 214 -1.41 -1.00 -10.24
CA LEU A 214 -1.90 -0.86 -8.87
C LEU A 214 -1.06 0.13 -8.06
N HIS A 215 0.27 0.07 -8.14
CA HIS A 215 1.13 1.06 -7.47
C HIS A 215 0.80 2.47 -7.93
N LEU A 216 0.63 2.67 -9.23
CA LEU A 216 0.30 3.97 -9.80
C LEU A 216 -1.07 4.46 -9.28
N ARG A 217 -2.07 3.57 -9.26
CA ARG A 217 -3.41 3.85 -8.73
C ARG A 217 -3.37 4.19 -7.24
N CYS A 218 -2.59 3.48 -6.45
CA CYS A 218 -2.37 3.78 -5.04
C CYS A 218 -1.52 5.05 -4.83
N ARG A 219 -0.81 5.55 -5.85
CA ARG A 219 0.08 6.72 -5.76
C ARG A 219 -0.41 7.99 -6.43
N LEU A 220 -1.37 7.95 -7.37
CA LEU A 220 -1.72 9.08 -8.26
C LEU A 220 -3.16 9.60 -8.14
N ALA A 221 -3.75 9.68 -6.95
CA ALA A 221 -5.00 10.44 -6.77
C ALA A 221 -4.89 11.98 -7.03
N LEU A 222 -3.89 12.44 -7.78
CA LEU A 222 -3.61 13.83 -8.15
C LEU A 222 -3.55 13.93 -9.67
N VAL A 223 -4.64 14.39 -10.28
CA VAL A 223 -4.66 15.46 -11.29
C VAL A 223 -6.09 16.04 -11.35
N ASP A 224 -7.14 15.27 -11.04
CA ASP A 224 -8.52 15.71 -11.30
C ASP A 224 -9.17 16.63 -10.25
N ALA A 225 -8.60 16.79 -9.05
CA ALA A 225 -9.20 17.68 -8.04
C ALA A 225 -9.06 19.18 -8.39
N SER A 226 -8.07 19.56 -9.21
CA SER A 226 -7.91 20.96 -9.64
C SER A 226 -8.69 21.32 -10.91
N ALA A 227 -9.37 20.36 -11.56
CA ALA A 227 -10.18 20.62 -12.75
C ALA A 227 -11.63 21.01 -12.43
N LYS A 228 -12.06 20.98 -11.16
CA LYS A 228 -13.44 21.29 -10.72
C LYS A 228 -13.58 22.60 -9.93
N GLN A 229 -12.59 23.50 -9.99
CA GLN A 229 -12.63 24.80 -9.31
C GLN A 229 -12.50 26.03 -10.22
N ASN A 230 -12.81 25.90 -11.52
CA ASN A 230 -13.00 27.04 -12.42
C ASN A 230 -14.42 27.07 -12.96
#